data_AF-A0A9P8AQW8-F1
#
_entry.id   AF-A0A9P8AQW8-F1
#
_cell.length_a   1.000
_cell.length_b   1.000
_cell.length_c   1.000
_cell.angle_alpha   90.00
_cell.angle_beta   90.00
_cell.angle_gamma   90.00
#
_symmetry.space_group_name_H-M   'P 1'
#
loop_
_entity.id
_entity.type
_entity.pdbx_description
1 polymer ?
#
loop_
_entity_poly.entity_id
_entity_poly.type
_entity_poly.pdbx_seq_one_letter_code
_entity_poly.pdbx_strand_id
1 'polypeptide(L)'
;MYDPSPVTGNPDATPTMKVPKWKHVLTRGFPTCRCQANLIVDPDDGRTYMFGGYTNTQLVPMCKQNLAPYVKAFNDLWQLQHDTPGGDFADVDVEEEALSVRAGPWRRCFNCASTGYIHKCGGSCGGRAYFCGKEYLRESWKAHKERHHCRKA
;
A
#
# COMPACT_ATOMS: atom_id res chain seq x y z
N MET A 1 -29.12 -27.56 8.46
CA MET A 1 -29.69 -28.65 7.64
C MET A 1 -29.24 -28.41 6.21
N TYR A 2 -28.49 -29.35 5.64
CA TYR A 2 -28.03 -29.32 4.25
C TYR A 2 -29.20 -29.78 3.37
N ASP A 3 -29.59 -28.97 2.38
CA ASP A 3 -30.61 -29.30 1.38
C ASP A 3 -29.98 -30.20 0.31
N PRO A 4 -30.40 -31.47 0.17
CA PRO A 4 -29.78 -32.44 -0.74
C PRO A 4 -30.45 -32.45 -2.12
N SER A 5 -31.03 -31.33 -2.57
CA SER A 5 -31.67 -31.27 -3.89
C SER A 5 -30.66 -31.57 -5.02
N PRO A 6 -30.94 -32.50 -5.96
CA PRO A 6 -29.98 -32.88 -6.99
C PRO A 6 -29.81 -31.74 -7.99
N VAL A 7 -28.56 -31.34 -8.23
CA VAL A 7 -28.20 -30.43 -9.32
C VAL A 7 -28.55 -31.12 -10.64
N THR A 8 -29.65 -30.72 -11.28
CA THR A 8 -30.04 -31.15 -12.64
C THR A 8 -29.18 -30.46 -13.69
N GLY A 9 -27.87 -30.53 -13.53
CA GLY A 9 -26.87 -30.03 -14.47
C GLY A 9 -26.31 -31.18 -15.30
N ASN A 10 -26.11 -30.93 -16.59
CA ASN A 10 -25.55 -31.87 -17.56
C ASN A 10 -24.26 -32.54 -17.00
N PRO A 11 -24.18 -33.89 -16.90
CA PRO A 11 -23.04 -34.59 -16.32
C PRO A 11 -21.71 -34.39 -17.09
N ASP A 12 -21.77 -33.86 -18.31
CA ASP A 12 -20.60 -33.53 -19.15
C ASP A 12 -20.07 -32.10 -18.98
N ALA A 13 -20.73 -31.26 -18.17
CA ALA A 13 -20.22 -29.93 -17.86
C ALA A 13 -19.06 -30.05 -16.87
N THR A 14 -17.86 -30.34 -17.40
CA THR A 14 -16.62 -30.24 -16.63
C THR A 14 -16.58 -28.83 -16.03
N PRO A 15 -16.63 -28.66 -14.69
CA PRO A 15 -16.51 -27.34 -14.10
C PRO A 15 -15.11 -26.85 -14.46
N THR A 16 -15.03 -25.90 -15.38
CA THR A 16 -13.78 -25.20 -15.66
C THR A 16 -13.48 -24.37 -14.43
N MET A 17 -12.79 -24.99 -13.46
CA MET A 17 -12.29 -24.30 -12.28
C MET A 17 -11.38 -23.19 -12.79
N LYS A 18 -11.90 -21.96 -12.75
CA LYS A 18 -11.12 -20.77 -13.10
C LYS A 18 -9.89 -20.77 -12.21
N VAL A 19 -8.71 -20.79 -12.82
CA VAL A 19 -7.44 -20.70 -12.10
C VAL A 19 -7.49 -19.43 -11.25
N PRO A 20 -7.23 -19.52 -9.93
CA PRO A 20 -7.26 -18.34 -9.07
C PRO A 20 -6.24 -17.32 -9.58
N LYS A 21 -6.71 -16.09 -9.80
CA LYS A 21 -5.88 -14.98 -10.26
C LYS A 21 -5.57 -14.07 -9.08
N TRP A 22 -4.31 -13.77 -8.87
CA TRP A 22 -3.89 -12.75 -7.92
C TRP A 22 -4.25 -11.37 -8.44
N LYS A 23 -4.83 -10.53 -7.59
CA LYS A 23 -5.09 -9.10 -7.86
C LYS A 23 -4.42 -8.29 -6.76
N HIS A 24 -3.69 -7.25 -7.14
CA HIS A 24 -3.18 -6.27 -6.19
C HIS A 24 -4.32 -5.32 -5.79
N VAL A 25 -4.57 -5.19 -4.48
CA VAL A 25 -5.58 -4.29 -3.92
C VAL A 25 -4.85 -3.09 -3.29
N LEU A 26 -5.18 -1.89 -3.75
CA LEU A 26 -4.69 -0.65 -3.16
C LEU A 26 -5.72 -0.17 -2.13
N THR A 27 -5.26 0.33 -0.99
CA THR A 27 -6.13 0.79 0.10
C THR A 27 -5.66 2.14 0.60
N ARG A 28 -6.58 3.08 0.82
CA ARG A 28 -6.25 4.36 1.46
C ARG A 28 -5.74 4.16 2.87
N GLY A 29 -4.68 4.87 3.23
CA GLY A 29 -4.14 4.87 4.59
C GLY A 29 -3.52 3.53 5.02
N PHE A 30 -2.62 2.96 4.21
CA PHE A 30 -1.90 1.74 4.55
C PHE A 30 -1.30 1.77 5.96
N PRO A 31 -1.39 0.65 6.71
CA PRO A 31 -0.76 0.59 8.00
C PRO A 31 0.76 0.59 7.81
N THR A 32 1.47 1.05 8.84
CA THR A 32 2.93 0.92 8.84
C THR A 32 3.31 -0.56 8.76
N CYS A 33 4.22 -0.90 7.84
CA CYS A 33 4.72 -2.27 7.67
C CYS A 33 5.16 -2.86 9.02
N ARG A 34 4.59 -4.01 9.37
CA ARG A 34 4.76 -4.65 10.68
C ARG A 34 4.60 -6.16 10.58
N CYS A 35 5.18 -6.87 11.55
CA CYS A 35 5.12 -8.30 11.72
C CYS A 35 4.29 -8.66 12.96
N GLN A 36 3.75 -9.88 12.97
CA GLN A 36 2.96 -10.43 14.09
C GLN A 36 1.83 -9.51 14.58
N ALA A 37 1.21 -8.77 13.66
CA ALA A 37 -0.03 -8.07 13.97
C ALA A 37 -1.18 -9.08 13.99
N ASN A 38 -2.18 -8.84 14.84
CA ASN A 38 -3.41 -9.62 14.84
C ASN A 38 -4.35 -9.07 13.77
N LEU A 39 -4.87 -9.94 12.92
CA LEU A 39 -5.83 -9.62 11.86
C LEU A 39 -7.18 -10.27 12.19
N ILE A 40 -8.24 -9.48 12.21
CA ILE A 40 -9.62 -9.91 12.46
C ILE A 40 -10.47 -9.45 11.28
N VAL A 41 -11.25 -10.34 10.70
CA VAL A 41 -12.17 -10.03 9.61
C VAL A 41 -13.59 -10.25 10.11
N ASP A 42 -14.42 -9.22 9.99
CA ASP A 42 -15.86 -9.31 10.18
C ASP A 42 -16.51 -9.64 8.82
N PRO A 43 -17.08 -10.85 8.66
CA PRO A 43 -17.67 -11.28 7.41
C PRO A 43 -19.03 -10.61 7.13
N ASP A 44 -19.70 -10.07 8.13
CA ASP A 44 -21.06 -9.51 7.99
C ASP A 44 -21.01 -8.10 7.37
N ASP A 45 -19.98 -7.32 7.69
CA ASP A 45 -19.82 -5.94 7.21
C ASP A 45 -18.59 -5.73 6.30
N GLY A 46 -17.80 -6.78 6.07
CA GLY A 46 -16.62 -6.75 5.20
C GLY A 46 -15.46 -5.94 5.77
N ARG A 47 -15.43 -5.68 7.08
CA ARG A 47 -14.34 -4.95 7.71
C ARG A 47 -13.21 -5.88 8.14
N THR A 48 -12.00 -5.42 7.91
CA THR A 48 -10.78 -6.03 8.38
C THR A 48 -10.11 -5.09 9.37
N TYR A 49 -9.80 -5.60 10.55
CA TYR A 49 -9.12 -4.90 11.61
C TYR A 49 -7.73 -5.49 11.80
N MET A 50 -6.74 -4.62 12.00
CA MET A 50 -5.40 -5.03 12.37
C MET A 50 -4.99 -4.36 13.67
N PHE A 51 -4.55 -5.15 14.64
CA PHE A 51 -4.15 -4.68 15.97
C PHE A 51 -2.68 -4.99 16.26
N GLY A 52 -1.96 -3.96 16.72
CA GLY A 52 -0.60 -4.07 17.23
C GLY A 52 0.41 -4.58 16.20
N GLY A 53 1.35 -5.43 16.64
CA GLY A 53 2.50 -5.92 15.86
C GLY A 53 3.77 -5.11 16.12
N TYR A 54 4.86 -5.40 15.39
CA TYR A 54 6.12 -4.66 15.53
C TYR A 54 6.86 -4.46 14.21
N THR A 55 7.74 -3.46 14.12
CA THR A 55 8.63 -3.30 12.97
C THR A 55 9.77 -4.33 13.02
N ASN A 56 9.91 -5.13 11.98
CA ASN A 56 11.09 -5.98 11.82
C ASN A 56 12.28 -5.15 11.30
N THR A 57 13.42 -5.26 11.97
CA THR A 57 14.66 -4.52 11.69
C THR A 57 15.31 -4.89 10.36
N GLN A 58 14.96 -6.04 9.80
CA GLN A 58 15.44 -6.47 8.48
C GLN A 58 14.87 -5.64 7.32
N LEU A 59 13.77 -4.92 7.54
CA LEU A 59 13.14 -4.05 6.52
C LEU A 59 13.50 -2.57 6.73
N VAL A 60 14.49 -2.26 7.59
CA VAL A 60 14.94 -0.90 7.85
C VAL A 60 16.40 -0.69 7.46
N PRO A 61 16.69 -0.20 6.23
CA PRO A 61 18.00 0.24 5.74
C PRO A 61 18.82 1.25 6.59
N MET A 62 18.47 1.50 7.85
CA MET A 62 19.12 2.50 8.70
C MET A 62 19.41 2.02 10.13
N CYS A 63 19.57 0.72 10.36
CA CYS A 63 20.37 0.32 11.51
C CYS A 63 21.82 0.72 11.21
N LYS A 64 22.21 1.95 11.59
CA LYS A 64 23.61 2.30 11.80
C LYS A 64 24.21 1.15 12.58
N GLN A 65 25.33 0.61 12.11
CA GLN A 65 25.93 -0.66 12.54
C GLN A 65 26.19 -0.80 14.07
N ASN A 66 25.91 0.23 14.87
CA ASN A 66 26.16 0.33 16.31
C ASN A 66 24.92 0.75 17.15
N LEU A 67 23.70 0.74 16.60
CA LEU A 67 22.47 0.93 17.40
C LEU A 67 21.71 -0.39 17.47
N ALA A 68 21.28 -0.76 18.67
CA ALA A 68 20.49 -1.96 18.92
C ALA A 68 19.33 -2.09 17.91
N PRO A 69 18.95 -3.32 17.52
CA PRO A 69 17.87 -3.55 16.57
C PRO A 69 16.63 -2.74 16.96
N TYR A 70 16.27 -1.73 16.17
CA TYR A 70 15.13 -0.86 16.43
C TYR A 70 13.83 -1.60 16.13
N VAL A 71 13.33 -2.33 17.12
CA VAL A 71 12.01 -2.96 17.10
C VAL A 71 11.03 -2.01 17.77
N LYS A 72 10.14 -1.40 16.99
CA LYS A 72 9.03 -0.60 17.51
C LYS A 72 7.79 -1.47 17.57
N ALA A 73 7.30 -1.75 18.77
CA ALA A 73 5.99 -2.33 18.98
C ALA A 73 4.89 -1.27 18.74
N PHE A 74 3.76 -1.73 18.22
CA PHE A 74 2.57 -0.94 18.01
C PHE A 74 1.46 -1.42 18.94
N ASN A 75 0.65 -0.48 19.43
CA ASN A 75 -0.57 -0.72 20.21
C ASN A 75 -1.74 0.09 19.62
N ASP A 76 -1.74 0.25 18.31
CA ASP A 76 -2.75 0.95 17.52
C ASP A 76 -3.73 -0.04 16.87
N LEU A 77 -4.86 0.51 16.44
CA LEU A 77 -5.86 -0.17 15.62
C LEU A 77 -5.84 0.44 14.22
N TRP A 78 -5.74 -0.43 13.22
CA TRP A 78 -5.96 -0.08 11.82
C TRP A 78 -7.19 -0.80 11.30
N GLN A 79 -7.92 -0.18 10.38
CA GLN A 79 -9.15 -0.71 9.81
C GLN A 79 -9.15 -0.54 8.29
N LEU A 80 -9.60 -1.58 7.60
CA LEU A 80 -9.96 -1.59 6.19
C LEU A 80 -11.42 -2.00 6.06
N GLN A 81 -12.20 -1.22 5.33
CA GLN A 81 -13.53 -1.63 4.92
C GLN A 81 -13.45 -2.09 3.46
N HIS A 82 -13.77 -3.35 3.20
CA HIS A 82 -13.94 -3.83 1.83
C HIS A 82 -15.20 -3.20 1.26
N ASP A 83 -15.01 -2.48 0.17
CA ASP A 83 -16.05 -1.67 -0.41
C ASP A 83 -17.01 -2.61 -1.18
N THR A 84 -18.17 -2.85 -0.55
CA THR A 84 -19.34 -3.58 -1.08
C THR A 84 -19.85 -2.99 -2.41
N PRO A 85 -20.80 -3.62 -3.13
CA PRO A 85 -21.09 -3.31 -4.55
C PRO A 85 -21.12 -1.81 -4.89
N GLY A 86 -20.17 -1.36 -5.72
CA GLY A 86 -19.91 0.06 -6.03
C GLY A 86 -18.49 0.55 -5.69
N GLY A 87 -17.71 -0.26 -4.98
CA GLY A 87 -16.38 0.06 -4.48
C GLY A 87 -15.21 0.04 -5.48
N ASP A 88 -15.37 0.71 -6.62
CA ASP A 88 -14.40 0.67 -7.74
C ASP A 88 -13.57 1.95 -7.83
N PHE A 89 -13.04 2.42 -6.70
CA PHE A 89 -12.04 3.51 -6.63
C PHE A 89 -12.43 4.81 -7.38
N ALA A 90 -13.72 5.05 -7.64
CA ALA A 90 -14.19 6.14 -8.50
C ALA A 90 -13.71 7.54 -8.03
N ASP A 91 -13.51 7.69 -6.71
CA ASP A 91 -13.06 8.93 -6.07
C ASP A 91 -11.59 8.87 -5.59
N VAL A 92 -10.82 7.88 -6.06
CA VAL A 92 -9.41 7.68 -5.71
C VAL A 92 -8.55 7.87 -6.95
N ASP A 93 -7.68 8.88 -6.94
CA ASP A 93 -6.62 9.00 -7.92
C ASP A 93 -5.55 7.94 -7.64
N VAL A 94 -5.79 6.74 -8.16
CA VAL A 94 -4.96 5.55 -8.00
C VAL A 94 -3.52 5.80 -8.49
N GLU A 95 -3.36 6.65 -9.51
CA GLU A 95 -2.06 7.05 -10.04
C GLU A 95 -1.30 7.95 -9.05
N GLU A 96 -1.99 8.86 -8.34
CA GLU A 96 -1.39 9.65 -7.26
C GLU A 96 -0.88 8.74 -6.15
N GLU A 97 -1.74 7.84 -5.69
CA GLU A 97 -1.46 6.99 -4.56
C GLU A 97 -0.33 5.99 -4.86
N ALA A 98 -0.24 5.46 -6.08
CA ALA A 98 0.87 4.62 -6.50
C ALA A 98 2.23 5.32 -6.34
N LEU A 99 2.29 6.64 -6.57
CA LEU A 99 3.50 7.45 -6.55
C LEU A 99 3.81 8.07 -5.18
N SER A 100 2.77 8.44 -4.42
CA SER A 100 2.91 9.25 -3.20
C SER A 100 2.64 8.49 -1.90
N VAL A 101 2.00 7.31 -1.96
CA VAL A 101 1.70 6.52 -0.75
C VAL A 101 2.98 6.10 -0.05
N ARG A 102 3.00 6.38 1.26
CA ARG A 102 4.03 5.88 2.16
C ARG A 102 3.92 4.37 2.26
N ALA A 103 4.92 3.66 1.77
CA ALA A 103 5.09 2.23 2.02
C ALA A 103 5.74 2.04 3.41
N GLY A 104 4.99 2.30 4.48
CA GLY A 104 5.54 2.32 5.84
C GLY A 104 6.50 3.50 6.08
N PRO A 105 7.68 3.31 6.72
CA PRO A 105 8.66 4.39 6.87
C PRO A 105 9.34 4.77 5.53
N TRP A 106 9.12 3.98 4.48
CA TRP A 106 9.68 4.18 3.15
C TRP A 106 8.83 5.14 2.33
N ARG A 107 9.50 6.06 1.65
CA ARG A 107 8.87 6.89 0.62
C ARG A 107 9.21 6.32 -0.74
N ARG A 108 8.46 6.70 -1.77
CA ARG A 108 8.71 6.28 -3.15
C ARG A 108 9.30 7.43 -3.96
N CYS A 109 10.09 7.08 -4.96
CA CYS A 109 10.52 8.03 -5.97
C CYS A 109 9.31 8.49 -6.79
N PHE A 110 9.10 9.80 -6.90
CA PHE A 110 8.01 10.39 -7.67
C PHE A 110 8.04 10.02 -9.16
N ASN A 111 9.22 9.68 -9.70
CA ASN A 111 9.37 9.31 -11.12
C ASN A 111 9.26 7.80 -11.36
N CYS A 112 10.01 6.98 -10.62
CA CYS A 112 10.11 5.53 -10.90
C CYS A 112 9.43 4.64 -9.87
N ALA A 113 8.74 5.20 -8.88
CA ALA A 113 8.05 4.50 -7.79
C ALA A 113 8.94 3.57 -6.93
N SER A 114 10.25 3.50 -7.19
CA SER A 114 11.15 2.64 -6.42
C SER A 114 11.34 3.14 -4.99
N THR A 115 11.59 2.19 -4.09
CA THR A 115 11.89 2.42 -2.68
C THR A 115 13.39 2.22 -2.43
N GLY A 116 14.02 3.07 -1.62
CA GLY A 116 15.44 2.97 -1.33
C GLY A 116 16.04 4.26 -0.78
N TYR A 117 17.29 4.55 -1.12
CA TYR A 117 17.92 5.82 -0.79
C TYR A 117 17.37 6.92 -1.70
N ILE A 118 16.53 7.78 -1.14
CA ILE A 118 15.79 8.81 -1.86
C ILE A 118 15.90 10.14 -1.14
N HIS A 119 16.02 11.20 -1.93
CA HIS A 119 16.22 12.56 -1.46
C HIS A 119 14.91 13.34 -1.49
N LYS A 120 14.66 14.07 -0.41
CA LYS A 120 13.54 15.02 -0.32
C LYS A 120 13.75 16.14 -1.34
N CYS A 121 12.68 16.54 -2.03
CA CYS A 121 12.69 17.74 -2.85
C CYS A 121 13.04 18.97 -2.00
N GLY A 122 14.03 19.75 -2.45
CA GLY A 122 14.47 20.99 -1.79
C GLY A 122 13.64 22.24 -2.14
N GLY A 123 12.60 22.10 -2.97
CA GLY A 123 11.75 23.22 -3.38
C GLY A 123 10.61 23.53 -2.40
N SER A 124 9.71 24.43 -2.82
CA SER A 124 8.59 24.92 -1.99
C SER A 124 7.53 23.86 -1.67
N CYS A 125 7.65 22.63 -2.15
CA CYS A 125 6.69 21.56 -1.89
C CYS A 125 6.77 20.97 -0.48
N GLY A 126 7.70 21.42 0.37
CA GLY A 126 7.80 20.99 1.78
C GLY A 126 8.17 19.51 1.98
N GLY A 127 8.59 18.81 0.93
CA GLY A 127 8.83 17.36 0.95
C GLY A 127 7.59 16.52 0.68
N ARG A 128 6.71 17.00 -0.21
CA ARG A 128 5.66 16.19 -0.83
C ARG A 128 6.20 15.21 -1.88
N ALA A 129 7.36 15.48 -2.49
CA ALA A 129 8.00 14.59 -3.46
C ALA A 129 9.43 14.20 -3.04
N TYR A 130 9.82 12.99 -3.43
CA TYR A 130 11.13 12.38 -3.20
C TYR A 130 11.66 11.79 -4.49
N PHE A 131 12.99 11.76 -4.66
CA PHE A 131 13.62 11.29 -5.89
C PHE A 131 14.84 10.43 -5.58
N CYS A 132 15.09 9.38 -6.35
CA CYS A 132 16.31 8.57 -6.26
C CYS A 132 17.58 9.39 -6.50
N GLY A 133 17.48 10.46 -7.28
CA GLY A 133 18.62 11.32 -7.60
C GLY A 133 18.22 12.50 -8.47
N LYS A 134 19.23 13.28 -8.87
CA LYS A 134 19.03 14.49 -9.68
C LYS A 134 18.52 14.19 -11.10
N GLU A 135 18.79 13.01 -11.65
CA GLU A 135 18.29 12.60 -12.97
C GLU A 135 16.77 12.44 -12.95
N TYR A 136 16.26 11.60 -12.04
CA TYR A 136 14.82 11.40 -11.85
C TYR A 136 14.08 12.69 -11.50
N LEU A 137 14.71 13.60 -10.72
CA LEU A 137 14.16 14.93 -10.46
C LEU A 137 14.04 15.76 -11.74
N ARG A 138 15.06 15.76 -12.61
CA ARG A 138 15.06 16.54 -13.86
C ARG A 138 14.01 16.02 -14.83
N GLU A 139 13.93 14.71 -15.02
CA GLU A 139 12.97 14.04 -15.91
C GLU A 139 11.52 14.33 -15.49
N SER A 140 11.23 14.23 -14.19
CA SER A 140 9.89 14.43 -13.65
C SER A 140 9.60 15.85 -13.16
N TRP A 141 10.51 16.82 -13.39
CA TRP A 141 10.37 18.19 -12.86
C TRP A 141 9.10 18.89 -13.35
N LYS A 142 8.72 18.67 -14.62
CA LYS A 142 7.52 19.26 -15.20
C LYS A 142 6.26 18.73 -14.50
N ALA A 143 6.12 17.41 -14.42
CA ALA A 143 5.00 16.76 -13.72
C ALA A 143 4.97 17.11 -12.22
N HIS A 144 6.13 17.18 -11.56
CA HIS A 144 6.23 17.58 -10.17
C HIS A 144 5.76 19.02 -9.92
N LYS A 145 6.14 19.97 -10.78
CA LYS A 145 5.71 21.37 -10.66
C LYS A 145 4.22 21.55 -10.89
N GLU A 146 3.68 20.86 -11.88
CA GLU A 146 2.25 20.87 -12.18
C GLU A 146 1.45 20.27 -11.03
N ARG A 147 1.86 19.09 -10.54
CA ARG A 147 1.10 18.32 -9.54
C ARG A 147 1.25 18.84 -8.11
N HIS A 148 2.41 19.37 -7.73
CA HIS A 148 2.68 19.81 -6.35
C HIS A 148 2.87 21.32 -6.19
N HIS A 149 2.64 22.07 -7.28
CA HIS A 149 2.84 23.52 -7.36
C HIS A 149 4.20 23.95 -6.78
N CYS A 150 5.21 23.13 -7.05
CA CYS A 150 6.54 23.32 -6.49
C CYS A 150 7.28 24.42 -7.24
N ARG A 151 7.90 25.32 -6.48
CA ARG A 151 8.81 26.33 -7.01
C ARG A 151 10.23 25.98 -6.55
N LYS A 152 11.19 26.25 -7.43
CA LYS A 152 12.61 26.11 -7.09
C LYS A 152 12.91 27.12 -5.99
N ALA A 153 13.42 26.65 -4.85
CA ALA A 153 13.92 27.51 -3.78
C ALA A 153 15.27 28.09 -4.18
#